data_AF-A0A2V8RFU1-F1
#
_entry.id   AF-A0A2V8RFU1-F1
#
_cell.length_a   1.000
_cell.length_b   1.000
_cell.length_c   1.000
_cell.angle_alpha   90.00
_cell.angle_beta   90.00
_cell.angle_gamma   90.00
#
_symmetry.space_group_name_H-M   'P 1'
#
loop_
_entity.id
_entity.type
_entity.pdbx_description
1 polymer ?
#
loop_
_entity_poly.entity_id
_entity_poly.type
_entity_poly.pdbx_seq_one_letter_code
_entity_poly.pdbx_strand_id
1 'polypeptide(L)'
;MGGISDEPVTPQVDKTGTTRFRFVNKQPVLIGNFIAGQYVVKSLRYGKYELQFFVKPGSENRISNYGESMGRALEFYTNQYGAPAFGSRFVVAQTDDEAIEAYSGPGMLFLASRFFDAARPAS
;
A
#
# COMPACT_ATOMS: atom_id res chain seq x y z
N MET A 1 1.99 1.22 11.19
CA MET A 1 0.59 1.05 10.74
C MET A 1 0.43 1.72 9.39
N GLY A 2 -0.32 1.10 8.49
CA GLY A 2 -0.68 1.66 7.17
C GLY A 2 -2.14 1.34 6.84
N GLY A 3 -2.73 2.09 5.91
CA GLY A 3 -4.13 1.93 5.55
C GLY A 3 -4.65 3.12 4.75
N ILE A 4 -5.88 2.97 4.24
CA ILE A 4 -6.52 3.98 3.41
C ILE A 4 -7.11 5.09 4.28
N SER A 5 -6.80 6.32 3.88
CA SER A 5 -7.24 7.52 4.55
C SER A 5 -7.13 8.70 3.58
N ASP A 6 -8.20 9.49 3.50
CA ASP A 6 -8.28 10.77 2.80
C ASP A 6 -7.52 11.89 3.52
N GLU A 7 -7.16 11.66 4.79
CA GLU A 7 -6.32 12.55 5.60
C GLU A 7 -4.96 11.90 5.89
N PRO A 8 -3.89 12.70 6.06
CA PRO A 8 -2.60 12.18 6.52
C PRO A 8 -2.74 11.38 7.82
N VAL A 9 -2.18 10.17 7.84
CA VAL A 9 -2.19 9.30 9.03
C VAL A 9 -0.95 9.61 9.86
N THR A 10 -1.12 10.47 10.88
CA THR A 10 -0.06 10.81 11.82
C THR A 10 -0.21 10.01 13.12
N PRO A 11 0.85 9.33 13.60
CA PRO A 11 0.82 8.63 14.88
C PRO A 11 0.70 9.63 16.03
N GLN A 12 -0.22 9.37 16.95
CA GLN A 12 -0.42 10.15 18.17
C GLN A 12 -0.05 9.30 19.37
N VAL A 13 1.00 9.68 20.10
CA VAL A 13 1.44 8.97 21.31
C VAL A 13 0.79 9.65 22.52
N ASP A 14 0.02 8.89 23.30
CA ASP A 14 -0.57 9.42 24.54
C ASP A 14 0.40 9.35 25.73
N LYS A 15 -0.02 9.90 26.87
CA LYS A 15 0.81 9.98 28.08
C LYS A 15 1.19 8.62 28.66
N THR A 16 0.51 7.53 28.27
CA THR A 16 0.81 6.17 28.72
C THR A 16 1.68 5.41 27.74
N GLY A 17 2.10 6.05 26.64
CA GLY A 17 2.93 5.45 25.59
C GLY A 17 2.14 4.70 24.52
N THR A 18 0.79 4.76 24.55
CA THR A 18 -0.04 4.12 23.53
C THR A 18 -0.02 4.96 22.26
N THR A 19 0.35 4.35 21.12
CA THR A 19 0.29 5.01 19.82
C THR A 19 -1.07 4.78 19.16
N ARG A 20 -1.78 5.86 18.87
CA ARG A 20 -3.08 5.87 18.19
C ARG A 20 -2.92 6.35 16.76
N PHE A 21 -3.68 5.74 15.85
CA PHE A 21 -3.72 6.08 14.43
C PHE A 21 -5.17 6.37 14.04
N ARG A 22 -5.39 7.44 13.27
CA ARG A 22 -6.72 7.83 12.78
C ARG A 22 -6.74 7.71 11.26
N PHE A 23 -7.74 7.00 10.75
CA PHE A 23 -8.00 6.82 9.33
C PHE A 23 -9.36 7.46 9.02
N VAL A 24 -9.43 8.27 7.98
CA VAL A 24 -10.64 9.01 7.60
C VAL A 24 -11.00 8.66 6.18
N ASN A 25 -12.25 8.26 5.96
CA ASN A 25 -12.82 8.08 4.62
C ASN A 25 -14.06 8.98 4.50
N LYS A 26 -14.02 9.92 3.57
CA LYS A 26 -15.07 10.91 3.28
C LYS A 26 -16.11 10.38 2.30
N GLN A 27 -15.75 9.34 1.54
CA GLN A 27 -16.64 8.58 0.68
C GLN A 27 -16.95 7.22 1.34
N PRO A 28 -18.16 6.65 1.15
CA PRO A 28 -18.45 5.29 1.55
C PRO A 28 -17.48 4.32 0.87
N VAL A 29 -16.69 3.60 1.67
CA VAL A 29 -15.80 2.54 1.22
C VAL A 29 -15.96 1.34 2.12
N LEU A 30 -15.59 0.16 1.63
CA LEU A 30 -15.52 -1.02 2.47
C LEU A 30 -14.47 -0.77 3.57
N ILE A 31 -14.95 -0.61 4.80
CA ILE A 31 -14.12 -0.39 5.98
C ILE A 31 -13.27 -1.65 6.21
N GLY A 32 -12.02 -1.48 6.63
CA GLY A 32 -11.26 -2.55 7.27
C GLY A 32 -9.91 -2.93 6.64
N ASN A 33 -9.46 -2.22 5.60
CA ASN A 33 -8.14 -2.48 5.02
C ASN A 33 -7.08 -1.64 5.75
N PHE A 34 -6.43 -2.26 6.73
CA PHE A 34 -5.26 -1.70 7.41
C PHE A 34 -4.18 -2.77 7.58
N ILE A 35 -2.94 -2.33 7.78
CA ILE A 35 -1.82 -3.20 8.09
C ILE A 35 -1.09 -2.72 9.35
N ALA A 36 -0.70 -3.69 10.16
CA ALA A 36 -0.11 -3.49 11.47
C ALA A 36 1.11 -4.39 11.64
N GLY A 37 2.27 -3.81 11.95
CA GLY A 37 3.52 -4.56 12.05
C GLY A 37 4.74 -3.66 11.91
N GLN A 38 5.91 -4.30 11.94
CA GLN A 38 7.19 -3.66 11.68
C GLN A 38 7.44 -3.65 10.17
N TYR A 39 7.30 -2.47 9.58
CA TYR A 39 7.46 -2.26 8.14
C TYR A 39 8.51 -1.20 7.85
N VAL A 40 9.24 -1.41 6.76
CA VAL A 40 9.94 -0.34 6.06
C VAL A 40 8.93 0.32 5.12
N VAL A 41 8.82 1.64 5.24
CA VAL A 41 7.85 2.43 4.45
C VAL A 41 8.60 3.21 3.37
N LYS A 42 8.20 3.05 2.11
CA LYS A 42 8.74 3.81 0.98
C LYS A 42 7.62 4.33 0.09
N SER A 43 7.67 5.61 -0.25
CA SER A 43 6.75 6.20 -1.22
C SER A 43 7.43 6.38 -2.57
N LEU A 44 6.74 6.02 -3.64
CA LEU A 44 7.11 6.31 -5.03
C LEU A 44 6.02 7.15 -5.69
N ARG A 45 6.40 8.07 -6.57
CA ARG A 45 5.44 8.93 -7.26
C ARG A 45 5.45 8.63 -8.77
N TYR A 46 4.27 8.40 -9.34
CA TYR A 46 4.06 8.15 -10.76
C TYR A 46 2.88 9.00 -11.23
N GLY A 47 3.18 10.01 -12.06
CA GLY A 47 2.20 11.03 -12.43
C GLY A 47 1.57 11.68 -11.20
N LYS A 48 0.24 11.59 -11.10
CA LYS A 48 -0.53 12.10 -9.95
C LYS A 48 -0.63 11.13 -8.78
N TYR A 49 -0.17 9.89 -8.93
CA TYR A 49 -0.31 8.85 -7.92
C TYR A 49 0.91 8.79 -6.99
N GLU A 50 0.65 8.63 -5.70
CA GLU A 50 1.64 8.22 -4.70
C GLU A 50 1.38 6.76 -4.34
N LEU A 51 2.38 5.91 -4.61
CA LEU A 51 2.39 4.51 -4.24
C LEU A 51 3.19 4.35 -2.96
N GLN A 52 2.52 3.98 -1.86
CA GLN A 52 3.17 3.79 -0.57
C GLN A 52 3.31 2.30 -0.26
N PHE A 53 4.55 1.85 -0.16
CA PHE A 53 4.92 0.48 0.11
C PHE A 53 5.19 0.29 1.60
N PHE A 54 4.52 -0.68 2.21
CA PHE A 54 4.79 -1.22 3.54
C PHE A 54 5.35 -2.62 3.36
N VAL A 55 6.67 -2.74 3.34
CA VAL A 55 7.36 -4.03 3.16
C VAL A 55 8.06 -4.46 4.43
N LYS A 56 8.25 -5.76 4.62
CA LYS A 56 9.06 -6.27 5.72
C LYS A 56 10.53 -5.88 5.51
N PRO A 57 11.31 -5.72 6.59
CA PRO A 57 12.75 -5.51 6.49
C PRO A 57 13.41 -6.59 5.60
N GLY A 58 14.21 -6.17 4.61
CA GLY A 58 14.88 -7.05 3.66
C GLY A 58 14.17 -7.23 2.29
N SER A 59 12.92 -6.78 2.16
CA SER A 59 12.13 -6.87 0.92
C SER A 59 12.16 -5.58 0.06
N GLU A 60 13.01 -4.61 0.38
CA GLU A 60 13.00 -3.26 -0.20
C GLU A 60 13.46 -3.22 -1.67
N ASN A 61 14.29 -4.19 -2.07
CA ASN A 61 14.89 -4.28 -3.40
C ASN A 61 13.87 -4.42 -4.55
N ARG A 62 12.66 -4.93 -4.27
CA ARG A 62 11.59 -5.10 -5.27
C ARG A 62 10.68 -3.89 -5.43
N ILE A 63 10.73 -2.93 -4.50
CA ILE A 63 9.78 -1.80 -4.48
C ILE A 63 9.82 -1.02 -5.80
N SER A 64 11.00 -0.74 -6.35
CA SER A 64 11.12 0.05 -7.58
C SER A 64 10.46 -0.62 -8.79
N ASN A 65 10.68 -1.93 -8.97
CA ASN A 65 10.11 -2.69 -10.09
C ASN A 65 8.59 -2.80 -10.00
N TYR A 66 8.06 -3.01 -8.79
CA TYR A 66 6.62 -3.01 -8.55
C TYR A 66 6.02 -1.63 -8.72
N GLY A 67 6.67 -0.59 -8.20
CA GLY A 67 6.27 0.80 -8.33
C GLY A 67 6.06 1.20 -9.78
N GLU A 68 7.01 0.91 -10.66
CA GLU A 68 6.91 1.30 -12.07
C GLU A 68 5.74 0.60 -12.78
N SER A 69 5.62 -0.72 -12.59
CA SER A 69 4.56 -1.50 -13.21
C SER A 69 3.17 -1.06 -12.73
N MET A 70 3.00 -0.87 -11.42
CA MET A 70 1.73 -0.44 -10.83
C MET A 70 1.40 1.01 -11.18
N GLY A 71 2.39 1.91 -11.19
CA GLY A 71 2.22 3.30 -11.57
C GLY A 71 1.70 3.44 -13.00
N ARG A 72 2.32 2.73 -13.95
CA ARG A 72 1.87 2.68 -15.35
C ARG A 72 0.47 2.10 -15.49
N ALA A 73 0.16 1.03 -14.76
CA ALA A 73 -1.18 0.45 -14.77
C ALA A 73 -2.23 1.45 -14.27
N LEU A 74 -1.96 2.13 -13.15
CA LEU A 74 -2.86 3.16 -12.61
C LEU A 74 -3.09 4.31 -13.60
N GLU A 75 -2.03 4.81 -14.25
CA GLU A 75 -2.16 5.85 -15.27
C GLU A 75 -3.00 5.38 -16.45
N PHE A 76 -2.73 4.18 -16.97
CA PHE A 76 -3.49 3.59 -18.07
C PHE A 76 -4.98 3.46 -17.73
N TYR A 77 -5.32 2.82 -16.61
CA TYR A 77 -6.71 2.63 -16.19
C TYR A 77 -7.41 3.96 -15.92
N THR A 78 -6.68 4.95 -15.41
CA THR A 78 -7.23 6.27 -15.15
C THR A 78 -7.58 7.01 -16.44
N ASN A 79 -6.72 6.91 -17.46
CA ASN A 79 -6.97 7.52 -18.76
C ASN A 79 -8.15 6.84 -19.46
N GLN A 80 -8.31 5.53 -19.29
CA GLN A 80 -9.36 4.76 -19.94
C GLN A 80 -10.73 4.88 -19.24
N TYR A 81 -10.76 4.90 -17.90
CA TYR A 81 -11.99 4.74 -17.11
C TYR A 81 -12.27 5.89 -16.13
N GLY A 82 -11.37 6.87 -16.03
CA GLY A 82 -11.47 7.98 -15.09
C GLY A 82 -10.77 7.72 -13.75
N ALA A 83 -10.82 8.71 -12.86
CA ALA A 83 -10.10 8.64 -11.59
C ALA A 83 -10.71 7.59 -10.64
N PRO A 84 -9.87 6.80 -9.94
CA PRO A 84 -10.36 5.83 -8.98
C PRO A 84 -10.95 6.50 -7.74
N ALA A 85 -11.93 5.83 -7.13
CA ALA A 85 -12.64 6.34 -5.94
C ALA A 85 -11.74 6.51 -4.70
N PHE A 86 -10.61 5.82 -4.63
CA PHE A 86 -9.64 5.92 -3.53
C PHE A 86 -8.70 7.13 -3.66
N GLY A 87 -8.87 7.97 -4.69
CA GLY A 87 -8.03 9.15 -4.91
C GLY A 87 -6.65 8.83 -5.47
N SER A 88 -5.64 9.59 -5.07
CA SER A 88 -4.28 9.53 -5.64
C SER A 88 -3.30 8.69 -4.84
N ARG A 89 -3.65 8.22 -3.65
CA ARG A 89 -2.78 7.40 -2.81
C ARG A 89 -3.15 5.93 -2.94
N PHE A 90 -2.19 5.11 -3.36
CA PHE A 90 -2.33 3.66 -3.44
C PHE A 90 -1.35 2.99 -2.49
N VAL A 91 -1.83 2.11 -1.62
CA VAL A 91 -1.00 1.44 -0.61
C VAL A 91 -0.74 0.01 -1.04
N VAL A 92 0.52 -0.41 -1.02
CA VAL A 92 0.95 -1.80 -1.26
C VAL A 92 1.55 -2.32 0.03
N ALA A 93 1.05 -3.44 0.53
CA ALA A 93 1.35 -3.92 1.86
C ALA A 93 1.74 -5.39 1.82
N GLN A 94 2.93 -5.71 2.34
CA GLN A 94 3.43 -7.07 2.40
C GLN A 94 2.83 -7.81 3.60
N THR A 95 2.32 -9.02 3.37
CA THR A 95 1.80 -9.91 4.41
C THR A 95 2.71 -11.11 4.62
N ASP A 96 2.42 -11.91 5.63
CA ASP A 96 3.03 -13.23 5.81
C ASP A 96 2.57 -14.21 4.71
N ASP A 97 3.33 -15.29 4.51
CA ASP A 97 3.04 -16.30 3.49
C ASP A 97 1.92 -17.25 3.89
N GLU A 98 1.55 -17.28 5.18
CA GLU A 98 0.39 -17.97 5.72
C GLU A 98 -0.93 -17.20 5.47
N ALA A 99 -0.85 -15.94 5.04
CA ALA A 99 -2.01 -15.15 4.64
C ALA A 99 -2.47 -15.49 3.21
N ILE A 100 -3.59 -14.87 2.78
CA ILE A 100 -4.03 -14.94 1.39
C ILE A 100 -2.93 -14.37 0.48
N GLU A 101 -2.62 -15.06 -0.62
CA GLU A 101 -1.51 -14.71 -1.50
C GLU A 101 -1.58 -13.27 -2.01
N ALA A 102 -2.74 -12.85 -2.49
CA ALA A 102 -3.00 -11.48 -2.90
C ALA A 102 -4.46 -11.11 -2.58
N TYR A 103 -4.65 -9.92 -2.02
CA TYR A 103 -5.98 -9.37 -1.75
C TYR A 103 -5.98 -7.88 -2.05
N SER A 104 -6.98 -7.43 -2.82
CA SER A 104 -7.13 -6.01 -3.18
C SER A 104 -8.40 -5.45 -2.55
N GLY A 105 -8.24 -4.34 -1.83
CA GLY A 105 -9.33 -3.46 -1.41
C GLY A 105 -9.25 -2.11 -2.12
N PRO A 106 -10.25 -1.22 -1.95
CA PRO A 106 -10.21 0.13 -2.49
C PRO A 106 -8.91 0.84 -2.07
N GLY A 107 -8.03 1.14 -3.04
CA GLY A 107 -6.78 1.86 -2.83
C GLY A 107 -5.66 1.08 -2.14
N MET A 108 -5.87 -0.18 -1.76
CA MET A 108 -4.89 -0.99 -1.02
C MET A 108 -4.73 -2.37 -1.62
N LEU A 109 -3.49 -2.82 -1.79
CA LEU A 109 -3.13 -4.15 -2.25
C LEU A 109 -2.27 -4.84 -1.19
N PHE A 110 -2.70 -6.03 -0.76
CA PHE A 110 -1.96 -6.92 0.12
C PHE A 110 -1.32 -8.02 -0.71
N LEU A 111 -0.02 -8.27 -0.50
CA LEU A 111 0.76 -9.28 -1.21
C LEU A 111 1.59 -10.11 -0.22
N ALA A 112 1.53 -11.43 -0.33
CA ALA A 112 2.35 -12.34 0.47
C ALA A 112 3.86 -12.15 0.22
N SER A 113 4.68 -12.51 1.22
CA SER A 113 6.15 -12.36 1.20
C SER A 113 6.81 -12.97 -0.06
N ARG A 114 6.34 -14.13 -0.51
CA ARG A 114 6.85 -14.81 -1.71
C ARG A 114 6.92 -13.94 -2.98
N PHE A 115 6.07 -12.91 -3.10
CA PHE A 115 6.13 -11.97 -4.22
C PHE A 115 7.36 -11.06 -4.15
N PHE A 116 7.88 -10.79 -2.95
CA PHE A 116 9.07 -9.95 -2.75
C PHE A 116 10.38 -10.75 -2.76
N ASP A 117 10.32 -12.04 -2.44
CA ASP A 117 11.51 -12.90 -2.37
C ASP A 117 11.99 -13.39 -3.75
N ALA A 118 11.08 -13.51 -4.72
CA ALA A 118 11.40 -14.09 -6.02
C ALA A 118 12.31 -13.19 -6.87
N ALA A 119 13.61 -13.50 -6.87
CA ALA A 119 14.41 -13.32 -8.08
C ALA A 119 13.85 -14.27 -9.13
N ARG A 120 12.99 -13.76 -10.01
CA ARG A 120 12.65 -14.48 -11.24
C ARG A 120 14.00 -14.83 -11.90
N PRO A 121 14.38 -16.11 -12.04
CA PRO A 121 15.45 -16.46 -12.96
C PRO A 121 14.95 -16.01 -14.33
N ALA A 122 15.74 -15.21 -15.04
CA ALA A 122 15.45 -14.92 -16.44
C ALA A 122 15.24 -16.26 -17.16
N SER A 123 14.04 -16.48 -17.69
CA SER A 123 13.76 -17.53 -18.67
C SER A 123 13.94 -16.95 -20.05
#